data_AF-A0A8J5U2K3-F1
#
_entry.id   AF-A0A8J5U2K3-F1
#
_cell.length_a   1.000
_cell.length_b   1.000
_cell.length_c   1.000
_cell.angle_alpha   90.00
_cell.angle_beta   90.00
_cell.angle_gamma   90.00
#
_symmetry.space_group_name_H-M   'P 1'
#
loop_
_entity.id
_entity.type
_entity.pdbx_description
1 polymer ?
#
loop_
_entity_poly.entity_id
_entity_poly.type
_entity_poly.pdbx_seq_one_letter_code
_entity_poly.pdbx_strand_id
1 'polypeptide(L)'
;MLFVHDTQALEDLDLDDFDEWTKRGPVGKLHNLVVWINRSNKATVILRRLQDDDPDKNYPGTLDVVLDNCTRWLSQYYMIERAIKLRRYLEELVDITIQTNRKLARSRSKVEKSRSSLPSCLEEDNLLTDADWEALNWFSNILAMFNSCLLRLEGDCQVRLRKGGAEAQYERAKTESADRPESSYLSACINSARAKLNKYYTKLDETPIYYAATVLHPGIQWAFLTRAYSGREGWIDKARYLIQTLWEEEYRDLPAQWEIADSNLPVAVRAREYNPFDSFQDELMSYPNSEEESVADEFERWQSTSRTHFQSTIIRSNTGLPSGLSILV
;
A
#
# COMPACT_ATOMS: atom_id res chain seq x y z
N MET A 1 1.91 -8.05 14.88
CA MET A 1 2.27 -7.67 13.49
C MET A 1 1.80 -6.28 13.03
N LEU A 2 0.96 -5.56 13.79
CA LEU A 2 1.13 -4.10 13.88
C LEU A 2 2.05 -3.85 15.09
N PHE A 3 3.00 -2.93 14.94
CA PHE A 3 4.34 -3.14 15.49
C PHE A 3 4.58 -2.39 16.81
N VAL A 4 4.66 -3.15 17.89
CA VAL A 4 5.47 -2.80 19.08
C VAL A 4 6.85 -3.47 18.91
N HIS A 5 7.87 -2.97 19.62
CA HIS A 5 9.26 -3.38 19.47
C HIS A 5 9.50 -4.83 19.93
N ASP A 6 9.57 -5.76 18.97
CA ASP A 6 10.74 -6.66 18.91
C ASP A 6 10.96 -7.28 17.53
N THR A 7 12.21 -7.59 17.18
CA THR A 7 12.59 -7.95 15.79
C THR A 7 12.46 -9.44 15.44
N GLN A 8 11.86 -10.25 16.31
CA GLN A 8 11.62 -11.69 16.10
C GLN A 8 10.13 -12.09 15.96
N ALA A 9 9.17 -11.26 16.41
CA ALA A 9 7.74 -11.61 16.47
C ALA A 9 6.95 -11.29 15.18
N LEU A 10 7.40 -11.81 14.03
CA LEU A 10 6.76 -11.56 12.72
C LEU A 10 6.43 -12.81 11.89
N GLU A 11 6.87 -13.97 12.35
CA GLU A 11 6.41 -15.29 11.92
C GLU A 11 5.75 -15.97 13.14
N ASP A 12 4.84 -16.92 12.91
CA ASP A 12 4.22 -17.79 13.92
C ASP A 12 3.44 -17.13 15.09
N LEU A 13 2.72 -16.02 14.83
CA LEU A 13 1.60 -15.61 15.70
C LEU A 13 0.32 -16.36 15.32
N ASP A 14 -0.23 -17.13 16.26
CA ASP A 14 -1.47 -17.89 16.10
C ASP A 14 -2.67 -16.94 15.79
N LEU A 15 -3.62 -17.42 15.00
CA LEU A 15 -4.92 -16.77 14.76
C LEU A 15 -5.82 -16.83 16.01
N ASP A 16 -5.46 -17.68 16.98
CA ASP A 16 -6.25 -17.94 18.20
C ASP A 16 -5.70 -17.24 19.45
N ASP A 17 -4.55 -16.56 19.38
CA ASP A 17 -3.97 -15.80 20.51
C ASP A 17 -4.73 -14.49 20.73
N PHE A 18 -5.90 -14.60 21.35
CA PHE A 18 -6.79 -13.50 21.65
C PHE A 18 -6.10 -12.35 22.39
N ASP A 19 -5.24 -12.65 23.36
CA ASP A 19 -4.57 -11.64 24.20
C ASP A 19 -3.52 -10.86 23.39
N GLU A 20 -2.68 -11.55 22.61
CA GLU A 20 -1.74 -10.90 21.70
C GLU A 20 -2.46 -10.15 20.58
N TRP A 21 -3.64 -10.58 20.15
CA TRP A 21 -4.46 -9.80 19.22
C TRP A 21 -5.07 -8.55 19.85
N THR A 22 -5.57 -8.60 21.08
CA THR A 22 -6.11 -7.43 21.79
C THR A 22 -5.04 -6.34 21.97
N LYS A 23 -3.77 -6.71 22.25
CA LYS A 23 -2.64 -5.77 22.32
C LYS A 23 -2.37 -5.01 21.01
N ARG A 24 -2.84 -5.52 19.85
CA ARG A 24 -2.58 -4.93 18.52
C ARG A 24 -3.55 -3.80 18.14
N GLY A 25 -4.44 -3.36 19.05
CA GLY A 25 -5.29 -2.17 18.90
C GLY A 25 -6.56 -2.42 18.06
N PRO A 26 -7.14 -1.39 17.41
CA PRO A 26 -8.40 -1.49 16.65
C PRO A 26 -8.45 -2.65 15.64
N VAL A 27 -7.35 -2.86 14.90
CA VAL A 27 -7.22 -3.96 13.93
C VAL A 27 -7.21 -5.33 14.62
N GLY A 28 -6.74 -5.41 15.86
CA GLY A 28 -6.71 -6.63 16.66
C GLY A 28 -8.03 -6.96 17.37
N LYS A 29 -8.74 -5.95 17.88
CA LYS A 29 -10.16 -6.11 18.26
C LYS A 29 -10.98 -6.64 17.08
N LEU A 30 -10.79 -6.06 15.88
CA LEU A 30 -11.47 -6.51 14.67
C LEU A 30 -11.11 -7.95 14.30
N HIS A 31 -9.82 -8.32 14.35
CA HIS A 31 -9.37 -9.70 14.15
C HIS A 31 -10.11 -10.67 15.08
N ASN A 32 -10.11 -10.38 16.39
CA ASN A 32 -10.78 -11.20 17.41
C ASN A 32 -12.31 -11.31 17.18
N LEU A 33 -12.97 -10.23 16.74
CA LEU A 33 -14.38 -10.25 16.34
C LEU A 33 -14.61 -11.13 15.10
N VAL A 34 -13.79 -10.99 14.07
CA VAL A 34 -13.89 -11.76 12.80
C VAL A 34 -13.62 -13.25 13.02
N VAL A 35 -12.61 -13.60 13.82
CA VAL A 35 -12.32 -14.99 14.24
C VAL A 35 -13.54 -15.59 14.95
N TRP A 36 -14.17 -14.87 15.89
CA TRP A 36 -15.36 -15.35 16.58
C TRP A 36 -16.55 -15.54 15.64
N ILE A 37 -16.83 -14.59 14.74
CA ILE A 37 -17.94 -14.70 13.78
C ILE A 37 -17.73 -15.89 12.84
N ASN A 38 -16.52 -16.06 12.30
CA ASN A 38 -16.18 -17.15 11.38
C ASN A 38 -16.29 -18.54 12.03
N ARG A 39 -16.06 -18.63 13.35
CA ARG A 39 -16.21 -19.87 14.14
C ARG A 39 -17.63 -20.12 14.64
N SER A 40 -18.46 -19.07 14.72
CA SER A 40 -19.79 -19.12 15.29
C SER A 40 -20.85 -19.21 14.19
N ASN A 41 -21.23 -20.44 13.82
CA ASN A 41 -22.35 -20.70 12.89
C ASN A 41 -23.62 -19.89 13.23
N LYS A 42 -23.89 -19.66 14.53
CA LYS A 42 -24.99 -18.80 14.98
C LYS A 42 -24.77 -17.33 14.60
N ALA A 43 -23.57 -16.80 14.80
CA ALA A 43 -23.24 -15.43 14.41
C ALA A 43 -23.31 -15.24 12.90
N THR A 44 -22.74 -16.17 12.11
CA THR A 44 -22.84 -16.15 10.63
C THR A 44 -24.31 -16.14 10.17
N VAL A 45 -25.17 -17.00 10.74
CA VAL A 45 -26.59 -17.05 10.37
C VAL A 45 -27.34 -15.78 10.75
N ILE A 46 -27.01 -15.13 11.89
CA ILE A 46 -27.60 -13.83 12.25
C ILE A 46 -27.09 -12.74 11.29
N LEU A 47 -25.78 -12.65 11.06
CA LEU A 47 -25.15 -11.67 10.17
C LEU A 47 -25.70 -11.72 8.74
N ARG A 48 -26.02 -12.92 8.23
CA ARG A 48 -26.67 -13.10 6.93
C ARG A 48 -28.12 -12.63 6.93
N ARG A 49 -28.91 -12.96 7.96
CA ARG A 49 -30.30 -12.48 8.09
C ARG A 49 -30.39 -10.96 8.16
N LEU A 50 -29.55 -10.32 8.99
CA LEU A 50 -29.50 -8.85 9.09
C LEU A 50 -29.21 -8.16 7.76
N GLN A 51 -28.54 -8.85 6.82
CA GLN A 51 -28.33 -8.36 5.46
C GLN A 51 -29.53 -8.68 4.54
N ASP A 52 -30.18 -9.84 4.67
CA ASP A 52 -31.34 -10.20 3.84
C ASP A 52 -32.61 -9.44 4.21
N ASP A 53 -32.75 -9.03 5.48
CA ASP A 53 -33.82 -8.20 5.99
C ASP A 53 -33.63 -6.69 5.66
N ASP A 54 -32.50 -6.30 5.03
CA ASP A 54 -32.13 -4.91 4.73
C ASP A 54 -32.38 -4.51 3.25
N PRO A 55 -33.40 -3.70 2.94
CA PRO A 55 -33.77 -3.36 1.57
C PRO A 55 -32.79 -2.39 0.88
N ASP A 56 -32.05 -1.59 1.65
CA ASP A 56 -31.13 -0.55 1.12
C ASP A 56 -29.73 -1.10 0.76
N LYS A 57 -29.54 -2.41 0.89
CA LYS A 57 -28.28 -3.14 0.68
C LYS A 57 -27.78 -3.06 -0.77
N ASN A 58 -26.66 -2.37 -1.01
CA ASN A 58 -26.14 -2.12 -2.37
C ASN A 58 -25.49 -3.32 -3.11
N TYR A 59 -25.70 -4.55 -2.65
CA TYR A 59 -25.01 -5.75 -3.15
C TYR A 59 -25.90 -7.00 -3.10
N PRO A 60 -25.75 -7.93 -4.07
CA PRO A 60 -26.58 -9.12 -4.15
C PRO A 60 -26.22 -10.15 -3.06
N GLY A 61 -27.25 -10.79 -2.50
CA GLY A 61 -27.10 -11.84 -1.48
C GLY A 61 -26.50 -11.34 -0.16
N THR A 62 -25.74 -12.19 0.50
CA THR A 62 -25.09 -11.89 1.80
C THR A 62 -23.59 -12.02 1.70
N LEU A 63 -22.86 -11.09 2.33
CA LEU A 63 -21.42 -11.14 2.49
C LEU A 63 -21.06 -11.67 3.88
N ASP A 64 -20.22 -12.69 3.93
CA ASP A 64 -19.55 -13.13 5.16
C ASP A 64 -18.38 -12.21 5.52
N VAL A 65 -17.87 -12.33 6.75
CA VAL A 65 -16.60 -11.71 7.14
C VAL A 65 -15.41 -12.31 6.38
N VAL A 66 -14.34 -11.54 6.21
CA VAL A 66 -13.08 -12.00 5.62
C VAL A 66 -12.04 -12.07 6.71
N LEU A 67 -11.58 -13.27 7.06
CA LEU A 67 -10.46 -13.48 7.97
C LEU A 67 -9.14 -13.14 7.27
N ASP A 68 -8.19 -12.53 7.99
CA ASP A 68 -6.85 -12.29 7.49
C ASP A 68 -5.95 -13.54 7.56
N ASN A 69 -4.77 -13.49 6.95
CA ASN A 69 -3.87 -14.63 6.82
C ASN A 69 -2.43 -14.12 6.70
N CYS A 70 -1.57 -14.52 7.63
CA CYS A 70 -0.16 -14.10 7.70
C CYS A 70 0.65 -14.35 6.41
N THR A 71 0.25 -15.32 5.58
CA THR A 71 0.93 -15.65 4.31
C THR A 71 0.43 -14.85 3.10
N ARG A 72 -0.76 -14.21 3.17
CA ARG A 72 -1.36 -13.51 2.03
C ARG A 72 -1.19 -12.00 2.15
N TRP A 73 -0.54 -11.41 1.14
CA TRP A 73 -0.30 -9.96 1.11
C TRP A 73 -1.61 -9.18 1.18
N LEU A 74 -1.61 -8.12 2.00
CA LEU A 74 -2.76 -7.24 2.26
C LEU A 74 -4.03 -7.94 2.80
N SER A 75 -3.93 -9.14 3.36
CA SER A 75 -5.07 -9.84 3.98
C SER A 75 -5.83 -8.99 5.01
N GLN A 76 -5.11 -8.20 5.81
CA GLN A 76 -5.68 -7.32 6.83
C GLN A 76 -6.46 -6.15 6.22
N TYR A 77 -6.00 -5.61 5.09
CA TYR A 77 -6.78 -4.62 4.32
C TYR A 77 -8.09 -5.21 3.82
N TYR A 78 -8.08 -6.44 3.28
CA TYR A 78 -9.30 -7.12 2.83
C TYR A 78 -10.28 -7.46 3.99
N MET A 79 -9.76 -7.77 5.17
CA MET A 79 -10.56 -7.91 6.41
C MET A 79 -11.20 -6.56 6.80
N ILE A 80 -10.42 -5.48 6.84
CA ILE A 80 -10.88 -4.14 7.20
C ILE A 80 -11.94 -3.62 6.22
N GLU A 81 -11.71 -3.71 4.91
CA GLU A 81 -12.69 -3.32 3.87
C GLU A 81 -14.00 -4.10 4.00
N ARG A 82 -13.93 -5.42 4.26
CA ARG A 82 -15.14 -6.22 4.50
C ARG A 82 -15.86 -5.80 5.77
N ALA A 83 -15.13 -5.51 6.84
CA ALA A 83 -15.69 -5.09 8.11
C ALA A 83 -16.37 -3.71 8.01
N ILE A 84 -15.73 -2.73 7.37
CA ILE A 84 -16.31 -1.40 7.12
C ILE A 84 -17.59 -1.53 6.29
N LYS A 85 -17.57 -2.34 5.21
CA LYS A 85 -18.78 -2.60 4.40
C LYS A 85 -19.91 -3.30 5.18
N LEU A 86 -19.58 -4.04 6.25
CA LEU A 86 -20.55 -4.74 7.10
C LEU A 86 -20.85 -4.02 8.43
N ARG A 87 -20.27 -2.84 8.69
CA ARG A 87 -20.23 -2.19 10.02
C ARG A 87 -21.57 -2.24 10.77
N ARG A 88 -22.64 -1.71 10.18
CA ARG A 88 -24.01 -1.70 10.75
C ARG A 88 -24.47 -3.08 11.22
N TYR A 89 -24.32 -4.10 10.38
CA TYR A 89 -24.77 -5.47 10.69
C TYR A 89 -23.86 -6.16 11.71
N LEU A 90 -22.58 -5.77 11.80
CA LEU A 90 -21.64 -6.26 12.82
C LEU A 90 -21.98 -5.66 14.19
N GLU A 91 -22.26 -4.37 14.26
CA GLU A 91 -22.70 -3.68 15.48
C GLU A 91 -24.03 -4.27 16.00
N GLU A 92 -25.02 -4.45 15.13
CA GLU A 92 -26.30 -5.06 15.47
C GLU A 92 -26.18 -6.55 15.87
N LEU A 93 -25.29 -7.32 15.22
CA LEU A 93 -24.96 -8.70 15.59
C LEU A 93 -24.36 -8.80 17.01
N VAL A 94 -23.45 -7.88 17.33
CA VAL A 94 -22.82 -7.77 18.66
C VAL A 94 -23.90 -7.48 19.70
N ASP A 95 -24.75 -6.48 19.45
CA ASP A 95 -25.82 -6.08 20.36
C ASP A 95 -26.83 -7.21 20.60
N ILE A 96 -27.32 -7.87 19.54
CA ILE A 96 -28.20 -9.04 19.63
C ILE A 96 -27.57 -10.15 20.49
N THR A 97 -26.26 -10.37 20.33
CA THR A 97 -25.52 -11.40 21.07
C THR A 97 -25.37 -11.05 22.55
N ILE A 98 -24.95 -9.82 22.87
CA ILE A 98 -24.82 -9.31 24.24
C ILE A 98 -26.18 -9.31 24.95
N GLN A 99 -27.24 -8.81 24.30
CA GLN A 99 -28.60 -8.82 24.85
C GLN A 99 -29.12 -10.24 25.09
N THR A 100 -28.84 -11.19 24.19
CA THR A 100 -29.21 -12.60 24.35
C THR A 100 -28.49 -13.24 25.54
N ASN A 101 -27.19 -12.98 25.70
CA ASN A 101 -26.42 -13.49 26.84
C ASN A 101 -26.93 -12.88 28.16
N ARG A 102 -27.11 -11.54 28.22
CA ARG A 102 -27.67 -10.83 29.39
C ARG A 102 -29.08 -11.35 29.76
N LYS A 103 -29.92 -11.76 28.79
CA LYS A 103 -31.22 -12.42 29.05
C LYS A 103 -31.05 -13.83 29.64
N LEU A 104 -30.17 -14.67 29.07
CA LEU A 104 -29.89 -16.02 29.58
C LEU A 104 -29.29 -16.01 31.00
N ALA A 105 -28.37 -15.08 31.28
CA ALA A 105 -27.74 -14.91 32.59
C ALA A 105 -28.73 -14.55 33.70
N ARG A 106 -29.81 -13.81 33.39
CA ARG A 106 -30.91 -13.49 34.32
C ARG A 106 -31.85 -14.68 34.57
N SER A 107 -31.88 -15.67 33.67
CA SER A 107 -32.82 -16.81 33.74
C SER A 107 -32.24 -18.06 34.41
N ARG A 108 -30.93 -18.10 34.69
CA ARG A 108 -30.25 -19.25 35.32
C ARG A 108 -30.13 -19.10 36.84
N SER A 109 -30.32 -20.22 37.54
CA SER A 109 -30.04 -20.30 38.99
C SER A 109 -28.53 -20.28 39.27
N LYS A 110 -28.17 -20.10 40.54
CA LYS A 110 -26.79 -19.80 41.01
C LYS A 110 -25.73 -20.89 40.67
N VAL A 111 -26.15 -22.07 40.22
CA VAL A 111 -25.30 -23.28 40.09
C VAL A 111 -24.69 -23.46 38.69
N GLU A 112 -25.35 -23.01 37.61
CA GLU A 112 -24.91 -23.28 36.22
C GLU A 112 -23.91 -22.26 35.63
N LYS A 113 -23.42 -21.29 36.42
CA LYS A 113 -22.67 -20.13 35.89
C LYS A 113 -21.40 -20.46 35.06
N SER A 114 -20.84 -21.65 35.22
CA SER A 114 -19.57 -22.06 34.55
C SER A 114 -19.68 -22.32 33.03
N ARG A 115 -20.88 -22.30 32.42
CA ARG A 115 -21.07 -22.70 31.00
C ARG A 115 -21.67 -21.62 30.08
N SER A 116 -21.75 -20.38 30.54
CA SER A 116 -22.19 -19.27 29.68
C SER A 116 -21.56 -17.94 30.08
N SER A 117 -20.24 -17.86 29.95
CA SER A 117 -19.57 -16.58 29.74
C SER A 117 -20.04 -15.92 28.43
N LEU A 118 -19.78 -14.63 28.30
CA LEU A 118 -19.81 -13.95 27.01
C LEU A 118 -18.51 -14.32 26.25
N PRO A 119 -18.48 -14.36 24.90
CA PRO A 119 -17.22 -14.46 24.17
C PRO A 119 -16.35 -13.23 24.46
N SER A 120 -15.05 -13.41 24.70
CA SER A 120 -14.21 -12.31 25.21
C SER A 120 -14.02 -11.15 24.24
N CYS A 121 -14.16 -11.37 22.92
CA CYS A 121 -14.24 -10.31 21.92
C CYS A 121 -15.49 -9.40 22.04
N LEU A 122 -16.47 -9.78 22.86
CA LEU A 122 -17.70 -9.03 23.13
C LEU A 122 -17.75 -8.48 24.58
N GLU A 123 -16.69 -8.68 25.37
CA GLU A 123 -16.53 -8.01 26.67
C GLU A 123 -16.24 -6.52 26.47
N GLU A 124 -16.66 -5.68 27.42
CA GLU A 124 -16.87 -4.24 27.20
C GLU A 124 -15.58 -3.49 26.81
N ASP A 125 -14.41 -3.91 27.31
CA ASP A 125 -13.10 -3.36 26.95
C ASP A 125 -12.63 -3.74 25.52
N ASN A 126 -13.14 -4.85 24.98
CA ASN A 126 -12.73 -5.42 23.70
C ASN A 126 -13.63 -5.00 22.52
N LEU A 127 -14.71 -4.25 22.79
CA LEU A 127 -15.62 -3.75 21.76
C LEU A 127 -14.95 -2.71 20.85
N LEU A 128 -15.35 -2.72 19.57
CA LEU A 128 -14.99 -1.67 18.61
C LEU A 128 -15.84 -0.43 18.88
N THR A 129 -15.19 0.65 19.33
CA THR A 129 -15.77 1.97 19.52
C THR A 129 -15.78 2.76 18.20
N ASP A 130 -16.46 3.91 18.15
CA ASP A 130 -16.37 4.83 17.02
C ASP A 130 -14.94 5.28 16.72
N ALA A 131 -14.08 5.41 17.74
CA ALA A 131 -12.66 5.72 17.57
C ALA A 131 -11.89 4.56 16.91
N ASP A 132 -12.15 3.32 17.33
CA ASP A 132 -11.61 2.12 16.67
C ASP A 132 -12.03 2.07 15.20
N TRP A 133 -13.30 2.35 14.88
CA TRP A 133 -13.81 2.39 13.50
C TRP A 133 -13.20 3.51 12.65
N GLU A 134 -12.97 4.70 13.23
CA GLU A 134 -12.26 5.79 12.56
C GLU A 134 -10.78 5.45 12.27
N ALA A 135 -10.11 4.78 13.21
CA ALA A 135 -8.76 4.26 12.98
C ALA A 135 -8.74 3.19 11.88
N LEU A 136 -9.70 2.26 11.88
CA LEU A 136 -9.87 1.23 10.84
C LEU A 136 -10.10 1.85 9.44
N ASN A 137 -10.96 2.86 9.35
CA ASN A 137 -11.20 3.61 8.12
C ASN A 137 -9.92 4.31 7.62
N TRP A 138 -9.18 4.97 8.51
CA TRP A 138 -7.91 5.61 8.19
C TRP A 138 -6.85 4.59 7.71
N PHE A 139 -6.74 3.42 8.36
CA PHE A 139 -5.89 2.32 7.87
C PHE A 139 -6.30 1.83 6.47
N SER A 140 -7.59 1.69 6.18
CA SER A 140 -8.06 1.27 4.85
C SER A 140 -7.62 2.27 3.77
N ASN A 141 -7.81 3.57 4.01
CA ASN A 141 -7.42 4.63 3.08
C ASN A 141 -5.92 4.59 2.71
N ILE A 142 -5.05 4.33 3.69
CA ILE A 142 -3.60 4.17 3.44
C ILE A 142 -3.31 2.88 2.67
N LEU A 143 -3.92 1.76 3.08
CA LEU A 143 -3.65 0.45 2.50
C LEU A 143 -4.22 0.30 1.08
N ALA A 144 -5.25 1.06 0.72
CA ALA A 144 -5.80 1.11 -0.64
C ALA A 144 -4.78 1.60 -1.69
N MET A 145 -3.88 2.52 -1.32
CA MET A 145 -2.75 2.95 -2.15
C MET A 145 -1.80 1.77 -2.41
N PHE A 146 -1.38 1.06 -1.37
CA PHE A 146 -0.53 -0.12 -1.48
C PHE A 146 -1.20 -1.26 -2.26
N ASN A 147 -2.51 -1.46 -2.10
CA ASN A 147 -3.27 -2.43 -2.88
C ASN A 147 -3.33 -2.09 -4.38
N SER A 148 -3.42 -0.81 -4.72
CA SER A 148 -3.38 -0.34 -6.11
C SER A 148 -2.01 -0.55 -6.75
N CYS A 149 -0.93 -0.34 -5.99
CA CYS A 149 0.43 -0.68 -6.44
C CYS A 149 0.62 -2.20 -6.60
N LEU A 150 0.14 -3.00 -5.63
CA LEU A 150 0.24 -4.46 -5.65
C LEU A 150 -0.45 -5.06 -6.89
N LEU A 151 -1.72 -4.76 -7.11
CA LEU A 151 -2.49 -5.30 -8.25
C LEU A 151 -1.89 -4.93 -9.61
N ARG A 152 -1.17 -3.80 -9.70
CA ARG A 152 -0.45 -3.38 -10.91
C ARG A 152 0.87 -4.13 -11.11
N LEU A 153 1.55 -4.50 -10.03
CA LEU A 153 2.81 -5.26 -10.06
C LEU A 153 2.60 -6.78 -10.18
N GLU A 154 1.44 -7.30 -9.78
CA GLU A 154 1.06 -8.72 -9.95
C GLU A 154 0.87 -9.14 -11.42
N GLY A 155 0.75 -8.19 -12.36
CA GLY A 155 0.98 -8.43 -13.78
C GLY A 155 -0.03 -9.32 -14.51
N ASP A 156 -1.32 -9.31 -14.11
CA ASP A 156 -2.37 -10.17 -14.68
C ASP A 156 -2.78 -9.87 -16.15
N CYS A 157 -2.13 -8.88 -16.78
CA CYS A 157 -2.42 -8.35 -18.12
C CYS A 157 -3.84 -7.84 -18.34
N GLN A 158 -4.66 -7.64 -17.29
CA GLN A 158 -6.05 -7.19 -17.42
C GLN A 158 -6.23 -5.72 -17.07
N VAL A 159 -6.71 -4.93 -18.04
CA VAL A 159 -7.13 -3.54 -17.81
C VAL A 159 -8.39 -3.55 -16.94
N ARG A 160 -8.30 -2.98 -15.73
CA ARG A 160 -9.43 -2.83 -14.80
C ARG A 160 -9.63 -1.36 -14.47
N LEU A 161 -10.65 -0.73 -15.05
CA LEU A 161 -11.01 0.65 -14.74
C LEU A 161 -11.30 0.83 -13.24
N ARG A 162 -10.51 1.65 -12.56
CA ARG A 162 -10.81 2.18 -11.23
C ARG A 162 -10.44 3.65 -11.17
N LYS A 163 -11.40 4.49 -10.77
CA LYS A 163 -11.21 5.93 -10.58
C LYS A 163 -10.44 6.22 -9.30
N GLY A 164 -9.53 7.19 -9.38
CA GLY A 164 -8.82 7.74 -8.23
C GLY A 164 -7.50 7.01 -7.94
N GLY A 165 -6.48 7.81 -7.68
CA GLY A 165 -5.17 7.39 -7.20
C GLY A 165 -4.57 8.52 -6.37
N ALA A 166 -3.51 8.23 -5.62
CA ALA A 166 -2.81 9.24 -4.83
C ALA A 166 -1.39 8.77 -4.53
N GLU A 167 -0.41 9.66 -4.72
CA GLU A 167 0.98 9.44 -4.29
C GLU A 167 1.36 10.36 -3.11
N ALA A 168 0.59 11.42 -2.88
CA ALA A 168 0.74 12.32 -1.72
C ALA A 168 0.20 11.72 -0.39
N GLN A 169 -0.43 10.54 -0.41
CA GLN A 169 -1.19 10.03 0.73
C GLN A 169 -0.34 9.58 1.93
N TYR A 170 0.87 9.06 1.74
CA TYR A 170 1.70 8.59 2.87
C TYR A 170 2.22 9.73 3.75
N GLU A 171 2.83 10.76 3.15
CA GLU A 171 3.31 11.93 3.91
C GLU A 171 2.15 12.76 4.47
N ARG A 172 1.01 12.81 3.76
CA ARG A 172 -0.24 13.38 4.30
C ARG A 172 -0.76 12.60 5.51
N ALA A 173 -0.84 11.28 5.45
CA ALA A 173 -1.29 10.44 6.55
C ALA A 173 -0.38 10.55 7.78
N LYS A 174 0.94 10.72 7.57
CA LYS A 174 1.91 11.02 8.62
C LYS A 174 1.60 12.33 9.34
N THR A 175 1.27 13.41 8.63
CA THR A 175 0.79 14.65 9.26
C THR A 175 -0.57 14.46 9.95
N GLU A 176 -1.57 13.90 9.26
CA GLU A 176 -2.91 13.66 9.81
C GLU A 176 -2.92 12.72 11.03
N SER A 177 -1.91 11.85 11.18
CA SER A 177 -1.74 11.01 12.37
C SER A 177 -1.33 11.80 13.61
N ALA A 178 -0.55 12.89 13.43
CA ALA A 178 -0.03 13.69 14.54
C ALA A 178 -1.15 14.50 15.23
N ASP A 179 -2.11 14.98 14.44
CA ASP A 179 -3.22 15.84 14.88
C ASP A 179 -4.42 15.09 15.51
N ARG A 180 -4.47 13.75 15.42
CA ARG A 180 -5.59 12.93 15.96
C ARG A 180 -5.45 12.66 17.46
N PRO A 181 -6.55 12.50 18.22
CA PRO A 181 -6.49 12.17 19.66
C PRO A 181 -5.72 10.88 20.00
N GLU A 182 -5.76 9.87 19.11
CA GLU A 182 -5.01 8.61 19.25
C GLU A 182 -3.61 8.64 18.59
N SER A 183 -3.05 9.83 18.40
CA SER A 183 -1.77 10.11 17.70
C SER A 183 -0.62 9.17 18.11
N SER A 184 -0.53 8.77 19.38
CA SER A 184 0.49 7.84 19.88
C SER A 184 0.49 6.48 19.16
N TYR A 185 -0.66 5.80 19.05
CA TYR A 185 -0.74 4.48 18.42
C TYR A 185 -0.58 4.55 16.90
N LEU A 186 -1.21 5.55 16.25
CA LEU A 186 -1.14 5.71 14.80
C LEU A 186 0.27 6.12 14.35
N SER A 187 0.94 7.03 15.07
CA SER A 187 2.33 7.42 14.78
C SER A 187 3.32 6.29 15.06
N ALA A 188 3.12 5.47 16.09
CA ALA A 188 3.90 4.25 16.30
C ALA A 188 3.78 3.27 15.12
N CYS A 189 2.56 3.08 14.60
CA CYS A 189 2.33 2.26 13.40
C CYS A 189 3.04 2.82 12.16
N ILE A 190 2.99 4.14 11.91
CA ILE A 190 3.72 4.78 10.79
C ILE A 190 5.24 4.67 10.97
N ASN A 191 5.77 4.94 12.17
CA ASN A 191 7.21 4.87 12.44
C ASN A 191 7.76 3.46 12.20
N SER A 192 7.02 2.43 12.61
CA SER A 192 7.39 1.04 12.35
C SER A 192 7.20 0.62 10.89
N ALA A 193 6.16 1.11 10.20
CA ALA A 193 6.02 0.92 8.75
C ALA A 193 7.21 1.55 7.99
N ARG A 194 7.64 2.75 8.40
CA ARG A 194 8.84 3.43 7.87
C ARG A 194 10.12 2.64 8.14
N ALA A 195 10.27 2.08 9.35
CA ALA A 195 11.42 1.22 9.68
C ALA A 195 11.43 -0.06 8.84
N LYS A 196 10.26 -0.70 8.61
CA LYS A 196 10.11 -1.87 7.73
C LYS A 196 10.41 -1.53 6.27
N LEU A 197 9.94 -0.39 5.77
CA LEU A 197 10.26 0.12 4.43
C LEU A 197 11.77 0.36 4.28
N ASN A 198 12.41 1.04 5.24
CA ASN A 198 13.86 1.25 5.23
C ASN A 198 14.63 -0.08 5.18
N LYS A 199 14.20 -1.11 5.93
CA LYS A 199 14.80 -2.46 5.89
C LYS A 199 14.67 -3.15 4.51
N TYR A 200 13.69 -2.78 3.68
CA TYR A 200 13.60 -3.26 2.30
C TYR A 200 14.39 -2.38 1.33
N TYR A 201 14.44 -1.05 1.51
CA TYR A 201 15.32 -0.18 0.73
C TYR A 201 16.80 -0.58 0.88
N THR A 202 17.25 -0.94 2.08
CA THR A 202 18.62 -1.45 2.28
C THR A 202 18.92 -2.75 1.53
N LYS A 203 17.91 -3.53 1.12
CA LYS A 203 18.09 -4.72 0.27
C LYS A 203 18.17 -4.41 -1.23
N LEU A 204 17.62 -3.29 -1.68
CA LEU A 204 17.85 -2.81 -3.06
C LEU A 204 19.32 -2.39 -3.24
N ASP A 205 19.96 -1.92 -2.16
CA ASP A 205 21.39 -1.65 -2.14
C ASP A 205 22.26 -2.93 -2.11
N GLU A 206 21.71 -4.09 -1.72
CA GLU A 206 22.38 -5.41 -1.82
C GLU A 206 22.34 -5.96 -3.26
N THR A 207 21.41 -5.50 -4.10
CA THR A 207 21.15 -6.03 -5.45
C THR A 207 20.79 -4.89 -6.43
N PRO A 208 21.79 -4.18 -6.99
CA PRO A 208 21.56 -2.93 -7.74
C PRO A 208 20.85 -3.11 -9.09
N ILE A 209 20.49 -4.34 -9.47
CA ILE A 209 19.64 -4.70 -10.61
C ILE A 209 18.38 -3.83 -10.70
N TYR A 210 17.75 -3.49 -9.57
CA TYR A 210 16.58 -2.59 -9.56
C TYR A 210 16.93 -1.17 -10.04
N TYR A 211 18.05 -0.62 -9.56
CA TYR A 211 18.52 0.69 -9.99
C TYR A 211 18.94 0.67 -11.46
N ALA A 212 19.67 -0.36 -11.90
CA ALA A 212 20.06 -0.55 -13.29
C ALA A 212 18.84 -0.64 -14.23
N ALA A 213 17.85 -1.50 -13.92
CA ALA A 213 16.63 -1.63 -14.72
C ALA A 213 15.81 -0.32 -14.77
N THR A 214 15.83 0.48 -13.71
CA THR A 214 15.19 1.82 -13.70
C THR A 214 15.92 2.80 -14.63
N VAL A 215 17.26 2.81 -14.59
CA VAL A 215 18.10 3.72 -15.41
C VAL A 215 18.14 3.31 -16.89
N LEU A 216 18.03 2.02 -17.19
CA LEU A 216 17.95 1.48 -18.56
C LEU A 216 16.55 1.60 -19.19
N HIS A 217 15.52 1.99 -18.43
CA HIS A 217 14.18 2.18 -19.00
C HIS A 217 14.09 3.53 -19.77
N PRO A 218 13.86 3.54 -21.10
CA PRO A 218 14.01 4.72 -21.95
C PRO A 218 13.20 5.94 -21.51
N GLY A 219 11.92 5.77 -21.18
CA GLY A 219 11.03 6.88 -20.81
C GLY A 219 11.06 7.26 -19.33
N ILE A 220 12.07 6.83 -18.56
CA ILE A 220 12.12 7.02 -17.09
C ILE A 220 13.54 7.39 -16.63
N GLN A 221 14.53 6.53 -16.93
CA GLN A 221 15.95 6.73 -16.65
C GLN A 221 16.25 7.26 -15.23
N TRP A 222 17.25 8.15 -15.10
CA TRP A 222 17.63 8.81 -13.84
C TRP A 222 16.56 9.76 -13.27
N ALA A 223 15.57 10.19 -14.05
CA ALA A 223 14.62 11.22 -13.63
C ALA A 223 13.68 10.71 -12.52
N PHE A 224 13.27 9.43 -12.58
CA PHE A 224 12.54 8.79 -11.48
C PHE A 224 13.34 8.78 -10.19
N LEU A 225 14.59 8.29 -10.22
CA LEU A 225 15.43 8.19 -9.02
C LEU A 225 15.72 9.58 -8.42
N THR A 226 15.92 10.59 -9.28
CA THR A 226 16.16 11.97 -8.86
C THR A 226 14.94 12.60 -8.18
N ARG A 227 13.73 12.32 -8.66
CA ARG A 227 12.47 12.84 -8.09
C ARG A 227 12.00 12.03 -6.87
N ALA A 228 12.07 10.70 -6.92
CA ALA A 228 11.69 9.81 -5.81
C ALA A 228 12.64 9.93 -4.59
N TYR A 229 13.91 10.29 -4.83
CA TYR A 229 14.90 10.55 -3.78
C TYR A 229 15.28 12.03 -3.67
N SER A 230 14.37 12.95 -4.04
CA SER A 230 14.57 14.40 -3.83
C SER A 230 14.85 14.69 -2.35
N GLY A 231 15.94 15.41 -2.06
CA GLY A 231 16.40 15.66 -0.69
C GLY A 231 17.18 14.50 -0.04
N ARG A 232 17.51 13.44 -0.80
CA ARG A 232 18.45 12.36 -0.39
C ARG A 232 19.51 12.14 -1.47
N GLU A 233 20.25 13.20 -1.81
CA GLU A 233 21.26 13.21 -2.88
C GLU A 233 22.28 12.06 -2.75
N GLY A 234 22.78 11.78 -1.54
CA GLY A 234 23.68 10.65 -1.29
C GLY A 234 23.09 9.25 -1.57
N TRP A 235 21.76 9.09 -1.70
CA TRP A 235 21.16 7.84 -2.21
C TRP A 235 21.27 7.76 -3.74
N ILE A 236 21.16 8.89 -4.44
CA ILE A 236 21.33 8.96 -5.90
C ILE A 236 22.80 8.70 -6.26
N ASP A 237 23.74 9.27 -5.51
CA ASP A 237 25.17 9.04 -5.74
C ASP A 237 25.60 7.62 -5.36
N LYS A 238 25.03 7.03 -4.31
CA LYS A 238 25.19 5.59 -4.03
C LYS A 238 24.65 4.73 -5.17
N ALA A 239 23.46 5.04 -5.70
CA ALA A 239 22.89 4.31 -6.83
C ALA A 239 23.76 4.44 -8.10
N ARG A 240 24.31 5.62 -8.40
CA ARG A 240 25.29 5.83 -9.49
C ARG A 240 26.51 4.94 -9.34
N TYR A 241 27.13 4.95 -8.15
CA TYR A 241 28.28 4.10 -7.85
C TYR A 241 27.94 2.62 -8.05
N LEU A 242 26.84 2.14 -7.47
CA LEU A 242 26.45 0.72 -7.57
C LEU A 242 26.15 0.27 -9.01
N ILE A 243 25.50 1.09 -9.85
CA ILE A 243 25.27 0.71 -11.25
C ILE A 243 26.58 0.76 -12.05
N GLN A 244 27.47 1.72 -11.79
CA GLN A 244 28.79 1.75 -12.43
C GLN A 244 29.58 0.48 -12.08
N THR A 245 29.69 0.13 -10.79
CA THR A 245 30.34 -1.12 -10.35
C THR A 245 29.70 -2.35 -10.98
N LEU A 246 28.37 -2.43 -11.04
CA LEU A 246 27.66 -3.53 -11.71
C LEU A 246 28.04 -3.64 -13.19
N TRP A 247 28.04 -2.53 -13.94
CA TRP A 247 28.46 -2.50 -15.34
C TRP A 247 29.92 -2.96 -15.49
N GLU A 248 30.82 -2.46 -14.66
CA GLU A 248 32.26 -2.69 -14.78
C GLU A 248 32.71 -4.09 -14.31
N GLU A 249 32.01 -4.71 -13.36
CA GLU A 249 32.37 -6.03 -12.81
C GLU A 249 31.60 -7.19 -13.45
N GLU A 250 30.34 -6.99 -13.90
CA GLU A 250 29.49 -8.08 -14.41
C GLU A 250 29.15 -8.01 -15.92
N TYR A 251 29.12 -6.82 -16.55
CA TYR A 251 28.50 -6.66 -17.89
C TYR A 251 29.41 -6.15 -19.01
N ARG A 252 30.38 -5.27 -18.74
CA ARG A 252 31.22 -4.60 -19.76
C ARG A 252 31.94 -5.57 -20.70
N ASP A 253 32.49 -6.66 -20.15
CA ASP A 253 33.28 -7.64 -20.90
C ASP A 253 32.45 -8.85 -21.39
N LEU A 254 31.11 -8.81 -21.29
CA LEU A 254 30.26 -9.89 -21.80
C LEU A 254 30.28 -9.91 -23.34
N PRO A 255 30.47 -11.08 -23.98
CA PRO A 255 30.43 -11.16 -25.43
C PRO A 255 29.01 -10.88 -25.94
N ALA A 256 28.88 -9.94 -26.88
CA ALA A 256 27.61 -9.56 -27.50
C ALA A 256 27.05 -10.69 -28.39
N GLN A 257 26.44 -11.70 -27.76
CA GLN A 257 25.81 -12.85 -28.41
C GLN A 257 24.27 -12.71 -28.53
N TRP A 258 23.76 -11.48 -28.47
CA TRP A 258 22.34 -11.17 -28.61
C TRP A 258 22.01 -10.82 -30.06
N GLU A 259 21.92 -11.85 -30.92
CA GLU A 259 21.21 -11.72 -32.19
C GLU A 259 19.75 -11.36 -31.89
N ILE A 260 19.36 -10.10 -32.11
CA ILE A 260 17.94 -9.72 -32.14
C ILE A 260 17.35 -10.36 -33.39
N ALA A 261 16.75 -11.54 -33.24
CA ALA A 261 15.90 -12.10 -34.28
C ALA A 261 14.80 -11.09 -34.61
N ASP A 262 14.67 -10.72 -35.89
CA ASP A 262 13.75 -9.69 -36.40
C ASP A 262 12.28 -9.97 -36.03
N SER A 263 11.92 -9.53 -34.82
CA SER A 263 10.64 -9.79 -34.21
C SER A 263 9.60 -8.84 -34.81
N ASN A 264 9.06 -9.24 -35.96
CA ASN A 264 7.92 -8.66 -36.65
C ASN A 264 6.59 -8.78 -35.85
N LEU A 265 6.68 -8.77 -34.53
CA LEU A 265 5.57 -8.70 -33.59
C LEU A 265 5.01 -7.27 -33.61
N PRO A 266 3.70 -7.06 -33.79
CA PRO A 266 3.12 -5.73 -33.76
C PRO A 266 3.43 -5.02 -32.43
N VAL A 267 3.87 -3.76 -32.51
CA VAL A 267 4.05 -2.90 -31.33
C VAL A 267 2.72 -2.85 -30.58
N ALA A 268 2.70 -3.40 -29.37
CA ALA A 268 1.49 -3.54 -28.58
C ALA A 268 1.05 -2.18 -28.02
N VAL A 269 0.27 -1.43 -28.80
CA VAL A 269 -0.34 -0.16 -28.41
C VAL A 269 -1.34 -0.41 -27.28
N ARG A 270 -0.85 -0.40 -26.05
CA ARG A 270 -1.68 -0.43 -24.84
C ARG A 270 -2.39 0.91 -24.71
N ALA A 271 -3.72 0.91 -24.74
CA ALA A 271 -4.49 2.08 -24.36
C ALA A 271 -4.22 2.39 -22.87
N ARG A 272 -3.47 3.47 -22.60
CA ARG A 272 -3.37 4.06 -21.25
C ARG A 272 -4.65 4.85 -20.98
N GLU A 273 -5.32 4.54 -19.87
CA GLU A 273 -6.30 5.43 -19.26
C GLU A 273 -5.67 6.09 -18.04
N TYR A 274 -5.85 7.41 -17.91
CA TYR A 274 -5.13 8.27 -16.98
C TYR A 274 -5.42 7.98 -15.50
N ASN A 275 -4.37 7.61 -14.76
CA ASN A 275 -4.32 7.50 -13.30
C ASN A 275 -3.39 8.59 -12.72
N PRO A 276 -3.62 9.08 -11.48
CA PRO A 276 -2.67 9.98 -10.81
C PRO A 276 -1.23 9.47 -10.65
N PHE A 277 -0.98 8.15 -10.69
CA PHE A 277 0.40 7.63 -10.78
C PHE A 277 1.03 7.82 -12.17
N ASP A 278 0.22 7.83 -13.24
CA ASP A 278 0.70 8.08 -14.60
C ASP A 278 1.17 9.53 -14.76
N SER A 279 0.67 10.45 -13.92
CA SER A 279 1.22 11.82 -13.82
C SER A 279 2.72 11.86 -13.49
N PHE A 280 3.29 10.80 -12.90
CA PHE A 280 4.73 10.69 -12.70
C PHE A 280 5.44 10.23 -13.98
N GLN A 281 4.85 9.30 -14.74
CA GLN A 281 5.49 8.76 -15.96
C GLN A 281 5.29 9.68 -17.17
N ASP A 282 4.08 10.19 -17.40
CA ASP A 282 3.76 11.04 -18.55
C ASP A 282 4.40 12.44 -18.46
N GLU A 283 4.76 12.91 -17.26
CA GLU A 283 5.60 14.12 -17.06
C GLU A 283 7.08 13.88 -17.43
N LEU A 284 7.52 12.62 -17.53
CA LEU A 284 8.89 12.22 -17.88
C LEU A 284 9.05 11.68 -19.31
N MET A 285 7.96 11.26 -19.96
CA MET A 285 7.97 10.58 -21.26
C MET A 285 8.07 11.56 -22.46
N SER A 286 9.21 12.24 -22.62
CA SER A 286 9.58 12.93 -23.85
C SER A 286 10.69 12.17 -24.59
N TYR A 287 10.43 11.68 -25.80
CA TYR A 287 11.36 10.89 -26.61
C TYR A 287 11.98 11.72 -27.75
N PRO A 288 13.30 11.93 -27.77
CA PRO A 288 14.04 12.37 -28.95
C PRO A 288 14.69 11.17 -29.65
N ASN A 289 14.38 10.95 -30.93
CA ASN A 289 15.25 10.16 -31.81
C ASN A 289 16.45 11.04 -32.23
N SER A 290 17.65 10.70 -31.77
CA SER A 290 18.90 11.27 -32.26
C SER A 290 20.04 10.27 -32.14
N GLU A 291 20.35 9.59 -33.24
CA GLU A 291 21.53 8.73 -33.37
C GLU A 291 22.76 9.60 -33.67
N GLU A 292 23.59 9.84 -32.66
CA GLU A 292 24.97 10.30 -32.88
C GLU A 292 25.94 9.19 -32.46
N GLU A 293 26.86 8.82 -33.35
CA GLU A 293 27.98 7.93 -33.05
C GLU A 293 29.11 8.74 -32.39
N SER A 294 29.46 8.37 -31.16
CA SER A 294 30.67 8.85 -30.50
C SER A 294 31.35 7.69 -29.78
N VAL A 295 32.66 7.80 -29.57
CA VAL A 295 33.52 6.71 -29.08
C VAL A 295 33.46 6.58 -27.54
N ALA A 296 32.24 6.61 -27.00
CA ALA A 296 31.95 6.37 -25.59
C ALA A 296 31.56 4.91 -25.35
N ASP A 297 31.80 4.41 -24.14
CA ASP A 297 31.28 3.14 -23.63
C ASP A 297 29.74 3.11 -23.75
N GLU A 298 29.12 1.95 -24.04
CA GLU A 298 27.69 1.90 -24.37
C GLU A 298 26.79 2.45 -23.26
N PHE A 299 27.19 2.23 -22.00
CA PHE A 299 26.46 2.73 -20.84
C PHE A 299 26.70 4.24 -20.63
N GLU A 300 27.90 4.75 -20.90
CA GLU A 300 28.17 6.20 -20.94
C GLU A 300 27.38 6.90 -22.06
N ARG A 301 27.33 6.29 -23.25
CA ARG A 301 26.55 6.77 -24.40
C ARG A 301 25.07 6.88 -24.04
N TRP A 302 24.49 5.83 -23.45
CA TRP A 302 23.11 5.83 -22.95
C TRP A 302 22.83 6.98 -21.97
N GLN A 303 23.71 7.19 -20.98
CA GLN A 303 23.59 8.31 -20.03
C GLN A 303 23.77 9.69 -20.70
N SER A 304 24.56 9.79 -21.75
CA SER A 304 24.84 11.04 -22.47
C SER A 304 23.63 11.52 -23.28
N THR A 305 22.88 10.62 -23.92
CA THR A 305 21.69 10.94 -24.72
C THR A 305 20.63 11.67 -23.89
N SER A 306 20.51 11.34 -22.61
CA SER A 306 19.62 12.01 -21.64
C SER A 306 20.01 13.45 -21.32
N ARG A 307 21.30 13.81 -21.47
CA ARG A 307 21.88 15.05 -20.91
C ARG A 307 21.62 16.29 -21.76
N THR A 308 21.41 16.10 -23.07
CA THR A 308 21.21 17.18 -24.06
C THR A 308 19.92 17.97 -23.81
N HIS A 309 18.85 17.30 -23.39
CA HIS A 309 17.52 17.92 -23.33
C HIS A 309 17.42 18.97 -22.20
N PHE A 310 18.01 18.72 -21.03
CA PHE A 310 17.95 19.64 -19.88
C PHE A 310 18.65 20.99 -20.10
N GLN A 311 19.69 21.06 -20.93
CA GLN A 311 20.31 22.34 -21.31
C GLN A 311 19.57 23.03 -22.47
N SER A 312 18.96 22.27 -23.39
CA SER A 312 18.27 22.82 -24.56
C SER A 312 17.11 23.76 -24.21
N THR A 313 16.43 23.51 -23.10
CA THR A 313 15.27 24.31 -22.61
C THR A 313 15.70 25.65 -22.00
N ILE A 314 16.89 25.74 -21.40
CA ILE A 314 17.34 26.94 -20.64
C ILE A 314 17.87 28.04 -21.58
N ILE A 315 18.38 27.69 -22.75
CA ILE A 315 19.11 28.63 -23.63
C ILE A 315 18.18 29.43 -24.57
N ARG A 316 16.87 29.10 -24.66
CA ARG A 316 15.92 29.73 -25.60
C ARG A 316 15.06 30.88 -25.03
N SER A 317 15.32 31.38 -23.82
CA SER A 317 14.59 32.52 -23.23
C SER A 317 15.48 33.73 -22.95
N ASN A 318 16.10 34.32 -23.98
CA ASN A 318 16.87 35.56 -23.83
C ASN A 318 16.76 36.53 -25.04
N THR A 319 15.55 37.02 -25.32
CA THR A 319 15.32 38.28 -26.05
C THR A 319 14.06 38.98 -25.53
N GLY A 320 14.10 40.31 -25.37
CA GLY A 320 12.89 41.15 -25.27
C GLY A 320 12.24 41.32 -23.90
N LEU A 321 12.83 42.15 -23.03
CA LEU A 321 12.05 43.01 -22.12
C LEU A 321 11.26 44.04 -22.97
N PRO A 322 10.04 44.46 -22.57
CA PRO A 322 9.96 45.54 -21.58
C PRO A 322 8.78 45.49 -20.57
N SER A 323 9.08 45.93 -19.34
CA SER A 323 8.24 46.66 -18.37
C SER A 323 6.70 46.50 -18.39
N GLY A 324 6.11 46.05 -17.26
CA GLY A 324 4.71 46.35 -16.95
C GLY A 324 4.13 45.71 -15.69
N LEU A 325 3.80 46.54 -14.70
CA LEU A 325 2.79 46.36 -13.63
C LEU A 325 2.98 45.25 -12.57
N SER A 326 2.96 45.70 -11.31
CA SER A 326 2.81 44.89 -10.09
C SER A 326 1.35 44.46 -9.86
N ILE A 327 1.13 43.50 -8.95
CA ILE A 327 0.32 43.67 -7.71
C ILE A 327 0.44 42.41 -6.82
N LEU A 328 0.32 42.58 -5.50
CA LEU A 328 0.20 41.48 -4.53
C LEU A 328 -1.27 41.08 -4.32
N VAL A 329 -1.50 39.81 -3.98
CA VAL A 329 -2.06 39.36 -2.68
C VAL A 329 -1.64 37.91 -2.45
#